data_AF-A0A4Y7U225-F1
#
_entry.id   AF-A0A4Y7U225-F1
#
_cell.length_a   1.000
_cell.length_b   1.000
_cell.length_c   1.000
_cell.angle_alpha   90.00
_cell.angle_beta   90.00
_cell.angle_gamma   90.00
#
_symmetry.space_group_name_H-M   'P 1'
#
loop_
_entity.id
_entity.type
_entity.pdbx_description
1 polymer ?
#
loop_
_entity_poly.entity_id
_entity_poly.type
_entity_poly.pdbx_seq_one_letter_code
_entity_poly.pdbx_strand_id
1 'polypeptide(L)'
;GKVTSEQLVRITKVSDEYSTGRLHITTRQDIQIHYVSLDRTPELWANLAKDDITLREACGNTVRNITGSELAGVDVNEPFDVSPYAHGLFQYLL
;
A
#
# COMPACT_ATOMS: atom_id res chain seq x y z
N GLY A 1 1.19 4.98 -1.76
CA GLY A 1 1.95 6.21 -2.04
C GLY A 1 3.01 6.49 -0.99
N LYS A 2 2.62 6.57 0.28
CA LYS A 2 3.54 6.70 1.42
C LYS A 2 3.65 5.36 2.15
N VAL A 3 4.86 5.01 2.59
CA VAL A 3 5.15 3.77 3.31
C VAL A 3 6.33 4.00 4.25
N THR A 4 6.34 3.34 5.42
CA THR A 4 7.51 3.38 6.32
C THR A 4 8.55 2.33 5.91
N SER A 5 9.78 2.46 6.42
CA SER A 5 10.83 1.47 6.19
C SER A 5 10.44 0.09 6.74
N GLU A 6 9.79 0.05 7.90
CA GLU A 6 9.30 -1.18 8.53
C GLU A 6 8.24 -1.87 7.67
N GLN A 7 7.30 -1.10 7.14
CA GLN A 7 6.27 -1.62 6.23
C GLN A 7 6.88 -2.19 4.95
N LEU A 8 7.88 -1.52 4.35
CA LEU A 8 8.59 -2.06 3.20
C LEU A 8 9.29 -3.40 3.51
N VAL A 9 9.94 -3.50 4.67
CA VAL A 9 10.57 -4.76 5.12
C VAL A 9 9.54 -5.87 5.33
N ARG A 10 8.33 -5.54 5.81
CA ARG A 10 7.25 -6.52 5.90
C ARG A 10 6.81 -7.01 4.52
N ILE A 11 6.61 -6.10 3.59
CA ILE A 11 6.15 -6.40 2.23
C ILE A 11 7.17 -7.30 1.51
N THR A 12 8.47 -7.03 1.64
CA THR A 12 9.50 -7.87 1.04
C THR A 12 9.50 -9.28 1.65
N LYS A 13 9.48 -9.40 2.98
CA LYS A 13 9.38 -10.72 3.65
C LYS A 13 8.16 -11.52 3.22
N VAL A 14 7.01 -10.86 3.10
CA VAL A 14 5.78 -11.48 2.63
C VAL A 14 5.90 -11.92 1.17
N SER A 15 6.53 -11.10 0.32
CA SER A 15 6.77 -11.45 -1.08
C SER A 15 7.73 -12.64 -1.25
N ASP A 16 8.73 -12.76 -0.38
CA ASP A 16 9.68 -13.87 -0.41
C ASP A 16 9.03 -15.18 0.07
N GLU A 17 8.18 -15.10 1.09
CA GLU A 17 7.57 -16.28 1.73
C GLU A 17 6.35 -16.83 0.97
N TYR A 18 5.50 -15.94 0.45
CA TYR A 18 4.19 -16.31 -0.10
C TYR A 18 4.09 -16.16 -1.62
N SER A 19 5.16 -15.69 -2.28
CA SER A 19 5.21 -15.35 -3.70
C SER A 19 6.58 -15.70 -4.29
N THR A 20 6.97 -15.04 -5.37
CA THR A 20 8.21 -15.28 -6.13
C THR A 20 9.33 -14.29 -5.77
N GLY A 21 9.19 -13.54 -4.67
CA GLY A 21 10.12 -12.46 -4.30
C GLY A 21 10.08 -11.23 -5.22
N ARG A 22 9.11 -11.15 -6.15
CA ARG A 22 8.96 -10.04 -7.09
C ARG A 22 7.81 -9.13 -6.70
N LEU A 23 8.12 -7.85 -6.56
CA LEU A 23 7.16 -6.78 -6.28
C LEU A 23 6.92 -5.91 -7.52
N HIS A 24 5.67 -5.49 -7.73
CA HIS A 24 5.31 -4.56 -8.79
C HIS A 24 4.71 -3.28 -8.20
N ILE A 25 5.35 -2.14 -8.44
CA ILE A 25 4.79 -0.83 -8.10
C ILE A 25 3.83 -0.39 -9.20
N THR A 26 2.61 -0.02 -8.83
CA THR A 26 1.57 0.33 -9.80
C THR A 26 1.61 1.80 -10.19
N THR A 27 0.92 2.16 -11.27
CA THR A 27 0.68 3.56 -11.67
C THR A 27 -0.15 4.35 -10.66
N ARG A 28 -0.75 3.67 -9.68
CA ARG A 28 -1.49 4.28 -8.56
C ARG A 28 -0.71 4.25 -7.25
N GLN A 29 0.60 4.07 -7.30
CA GLN A 29 1.48 4.12 -6.12
C GLN A 29 1.18 3.02 -5.07
N ASP A 30 0.64 1.87 -5.50
CA ASP A 30 0.50 0.66 -4.69
C ASP A 30 1.61 -0.33 -4.97
N ILE A 31 1.69 -1.40 -4.15
CA ILE A 31 2.55 -2.56 -4.38
C ILE A 31 1.66 -3.80 -4.58
N GLN A 32 1.88 -4.53 -5.67
CA GLN A 32 1.20 -5.77 -5.98
C GLN A 32 2.13 -6.98 -5.85
N ILE A 33 1.67 -7.98 -5.10
CA ILE A 33 2.33 -9.28 -4.93
C ILE A 33 1.58 -10.30 -5.78
N HIS A 34 2.29 -10.95 -6.71
CA HIS A 34 1.70 -11.86 -7.69
C HIS A 34 1.93 -13.32 -7.31
N TYR A 35 1.24 -14.27 -7.95
CA TYR A 35 1.45 -15.72 -7.73
C TYR A 35 1.27 -16.20 -6.27
N VAL A 36 0.48 -15.48 -5.48
CA VAL A 36 0.13 -15.89 -4.12
C VAL A 36 -0.86 -17.05 -4.20
N SER A 37 -0.59 -18.14 -3.47
CA SER A 37 -1.54 -19.25 -3.35
C SER A 37 -2.81 -18.80 -2.63
N LEU A 38 -3.98 -19.17 -3.16
CA LEU A 38 -5.26 -18.82 -2.57
C LEU A 38 -5.37 -19.30 -1.11
N ASP A 39 -4.93 -20.53 -0.84
CA ASP A 39 -4.97 -21.15 0.49
C ASP A 39 -4.08 -20.42 1.51
N ARG A 40 -3.00 -19.76 1.05
CA ARG A 40 -2.07 -19.01 1.90
C ARG A 40 -2.40 -17.51 1.99
N THR A 41 -3.41 -17.04 1.25
CA THR A 41 -3.79 -15.62 1.24
C THR A 41 -4.21 -15.11 2.63
N PRO A 42 -4.93 -15.87 3.48
CA PRO A 42 -5.26 -15.42 4.83
C PRO A 42 -4.03 -15.20 5.71
N GLU A 43 -3.02 -16.07 5.60
CA GLU A 43 -1.77 -15.97 6.35
C GLU A 43 -0.92 -14.77 5.91
N LEU A 44 -0.81 -14.57 4.59
CA LEU A 44 -0.19 -13.39 4.00
C LEU A 44 -0.84 -12.10 4.52
N TRP A 45 -2.17 -12.04 4.51
CA TRP A 45 -2.90 -10.85 4.97
C TRP A 45 -2.70 -10.63 6.47
N ALA A 46 -2.79 -11.67 7.29
CA ALA A 46 -2.53 -11.57 8.72
C ALA A 46 -1.12 -11.06 9.04
N ASN A 47 -0.12 -11.39 8.21
CA ASN A 47 1.23 -10.87 8.37
C ASN A 47 1.38 -9.41 7.95
N LEU A 48 0.76 -8.99 6.85
CA LEU A 48 0.75 -7.59 6.43
C LEU A 48 0.05 -6.69 7.47
N ALA A 49 -1.06 -7.17 8.05
CA ALA A 49 -1.83 -6.44 9.05
C ALA A 49 -1.06 -6.15 10.35
N LYS A 50 0.03 -6.87 10.64
CA LYS A 50 0.86 -6.62 11.84
C LYS A 50 1.56 -5.27 11.82
N ASP A 51 1.78 -4.69 10.64
CA ASP A 51 2.40 -3.36 10.46
C ASP A 51 1.42 -2.39 9.75
N ASP A 52 0.12 -2.55 10.03
CA ASP A 52 -0.96 -1.69 9.53
C ASP A 52 -1.07 -1.61 8.00
N ILE A 53 -0.65 -2.66 7.28
CA ILE A 53 -0.81 -2.76 5.83
C ILE A 53 -2.12 -3.48 5.53
N THR A 54 -3.02 -2.78 4.85
CA THR A 54 -4.35 -3.28 4.48
C THR A 54 -4.46 -3.57 2.99
N LEU A 55 -5.29 -4.57 2.65
CA LEU A 55 -5.66 -4.94 1.27
C LEU A 55 -7.13 -4.58 0.97
N ARG A 56 -7.83 -3.99 1.94
CA ARG A 56 -9.27 -3.70 1.86
C ARG A 56 -9.54 -2.70 0.75
N GLU A 57 -10.60 -2.95 -0.02
CA GLU A 57 -11.05 -2.13 -1.15
C GLU A 57 -10.01 -1.88 -2.27
N ALA A 58 -8.88 -2.62 -2.29
CA ALA A 58 -7.88 -2.48 -3.35
C ALA A 58 -8.40 -2.92 -4.73
N CYS A 59 -9.46 -3.75 -4.76
CA CYS A 59 -10.09 -4.31 -5.94
C CYS A 59 -11.62 -4.24 -5.84
N GLY A 60 -12.32 -4.59 -6.92
CA GLY A 60 -13.79 -4.61 -6.97
C GLY A 60 -14.40 -3.24 -7.31
N ASN A 61 -15.69 -3.10 -6.98
CA ASN A 61 -16.51 -1.91 -7.25
C ASN A 61 -16.49 -0.94 -6.05
N THR A 62 -15.28 -0.53 -5.67
CA THR A 62 -15.00 0.36 -4.54
C THR A 62 -14.10 1.50 -4.98
N VAL A 63 -13.84 2.46 -4.08
CA VAL A 63 -12.82 3.50 -4.33
C VAL A 63 -11.43 2.86 -4.27
N ARG A 64 -10.60 3.16 -5.27
CA ARG A 64 -9.23 2.64 -5.34
C ARG A 64 -8.27 3.51 -4.54
N ASN A 65 -6.99 3.12 -4.51
CA ASN A 65 -5.97 3.88 -3.77
C ASN A 65 -5.98 5.38 -4.07
N ILE A 66 -5.83 6.18 -3.02
CA ILE A 66 -5.76 7.64 -3.07
C ILE A 66 -4.33 8.04 -3.42
N THR A 67 -4.15 8.56 -4.62
CA THR A 67 -2.85 9.02 -5.13
C THR A 67 -2.59 10.47 -4.71
N GLY A 68 -1.35 10.80 -4.41
CA GLY A 68 -0.91 12.16 -4.11
C GLY A 68 0.47 12.45 -4.70
N SER A 69 0.91 13.71 -4.62
CA SER A 69 2.27 14.09 -5.01
C SER A 69 3.29 13.29 -4.18
N GLU A 70 4.32 12.77 -4.84
CA GLU A 70 5.46 12.09 -4.20
C GLU A 70 6.36 13.05 -3.41
N LEU A 71 6.26 14.36 -3.67
CA LEU A 71 6.98 15.42 -2.97
C LEU A 71 6.09 16.20 -1.99
N ALA A 72 4.87 15.73 -1.72
CA ALA A 72 3.94 16.40 -0.81
C ALA A 72 4.56 16.66 0.58
N GLY A 73 4.50 17.90 1.05
CA GLY A 73 5.09 18.34 2.32
C GLY A 73 6.60 18.61 2.26
N VAL A 74 7.23 18.48 1.08
CA VAL A 74 8.69 18.66 0.89
C VAL A 74 9.00 19.66 -0.22
N ASP A 75 8.22 19.69 -1.31
CA ASP A 75 8.45 20.64 -2.40
C ASP A 75 8.17 22.08 -1.96
N VAL A 76 9.19 22.93 -2.03
CA VAL A 76 9.12 24.36 -1.67
C VAL A 76 8.17 25.16 -2.56
N ASN A 77 7.83 24.64 -3.74
CA ASN A 77 6.91 25.29 -4.68
C ASN A 77 5.49 24.72 -4.62
N GLU A 78 5.20 23.75 -3.74
CA GLU A 78 3.87 23.19 -3.65
C GLU A 78 2.88 24.25 -3.13
N PRO A 79 1.67 24.37 -3.70
CA PRO A 79 0.67 25.31 -3.19
C PRO A 79 0.28 25.02 -1.73
N PHE A 80 0.19 23.74 -1.36
CA PHE A 80 -0.04 23.24 0.00
C PHE A 80 0.21 21.71 0.06
N ASP A 81 0.50 21.18 1.25
CA ASP A 81 0.69 19.75 1.48
C ASP A 81 -0.65 18.98 1.38
N VAL A 82 -0.74 18.07 0.42
CA VAL A 82 -1.92 17.22 0.19
C VAL A 82 -1.96 15.96 1.08
N SER A 83 -0.85 15.62 1.74
CA SER A 83 -0.70 14.41 2.57
C SER A 83 -1.79 14.23 3.63
N PRO A 84 -2.16 15.24 4.46
CA PRO A 84 -3.18 15.05 5.49
C PRO A 84 -4.57 14.77 4.89
N TYR A 85 -4.89 15.34 3.73
CA TYR A 85 -6.15 15.12 3.04
C TYR A 85 -6.22 13.74 2.41
N ALA A 86 -5.15 13.30 1.75
CA ALA A 86 -5.06 11.97 1.17
C ALA A 86 -5.18 10.89 2.25
N HIS A 87 -4.49 11.07 3.39
CA HIS A 87 -4.58 10.13 4.51
C HIS A 87 -5.95 10.17 5.19
N GLY A 88 -6.54 11.34 5.41
CA GLY A 88 -7.88 11.47 5.99
C GLY A 88 -8.96 10.81 5.13
N LEU A 89 -8.89 10.98 3.80
CA LEU A 89 -9.82 10.32 2.88
C LEU A 89 -9.62 8.80 2.86
N PHE A 90 -8.38 8.32 2.91
CA PHE A 90 -8.09 6.89 3.06
C PHE A 90 -8.73 6.31 4.33
N GLN A 91 -8.59 6.98 5.49
CA GLN A 91 -9.20 6.52 6.74
C GLN A 91 -10.74 6.57 6.69
N TYR A 92 -11.32 7.55 6.00
CA TYR A 92 -12.77 7.67 5.85
C TYR A 92 -13.38 6.57 4.97
N LEU A 93 -12.69 6.18 3.90
CA LEU A 93 -13.15 5.17 2.93
C LEU A 93 -12.86 3.74 3.38
N LEU A 94 -11.90 3.56 4.28
CA LEU A 94 -11.61 2.29 4.92
C LEU A 94 -12.83 1.81 5.72
#